data_AF-A0A954WVG6-F1
#
_entry.id   AF-A0A954WVG6-F1
#
_cell.length_a   1.000
_cell.length_b   1.000
_cell.length_c   1.000
_cell.angle_alpha   90.00
_cell.angle_beta   90.00
_cell.angle_gamma   90.00
#
_symmetry.space_group_name_H-M   'P 1'
#
loop_
_entity.id
_entity.type
_entity.pdbx_description
1 polymer ?
#
loop_
_entity_poly.entity_id
_entity_poly.type
_entity_poly.pdbx_seq_one_letter_code
_entity_poly.pdbx_strand_id
1 'polypeptide(L)' 'MNSAVGHVAPDFTLQDTFGKSHRSSDYRGRWILLVLHRHLS' A
#
# COMPACT_ATOMS: atom_id res chain seq x y z
N MET A 1 -9.80 4.16 9.70
CA MET A 1 -8.37 3.91 10.04
C MET A 1 -7.67 5.25 10.11
N ASN A 2 -7.02 5.54 11.24
CA ASN A 2 -6.29 6.80 11.43
C ASN A 2 -4.84 6.60 10.97
N SER A 3 -4.55 6.95 9.71
CA SER A 3 -3.17 6.95 9.20
C SER A 3 -2.44 8.15 9.80
N ALA A 4 -1.76 7.94 10.92
CA ALA A 4 -0.96 8.96 11.60
C ALA A 4 0.53 8.65 11.47
N VAL A 5 1.34 9.70 11.28
CA VAL A 5 2.81 9.57 11.27
C VAL A 5 3.29 8.94 12.59
N GLY A 6 4.29 8.05 12.50
CA GLY A 6 4.87 7.35 13.65
C GLY A 6 4.07 6.14 14.14
N HIS A 7 2.90 5.86 13.57
CA HIS A 7 2.15 4.63 13.84
C HIS A 7 2.46 3.56 12.80
N VAL A 8 2.19 2.31 13.18
CA VAL A 8 2.26 1.17 12.25
C VAL A 8 1.33 1.45 11.08
N ALA A 9 1.85 1.34 9.85
CA ALA A 9 1.05 1.49 8.65
C ALA A 9 -0.06 0.42 8.61
N PRO A 10 -1.26 0.74 8.11
CA PRO A 10 -2.31 -0.25 7.95
C PRO A 10 -1.87 -1.41 7.06
N ASP A 11 -2.27 -2.63 7.41
CA ASP A 11 -2.15 -3.76 6.49
C ASP A 11 -2.99 -3.53 5.24
N PHE A 12 -2.46 -3.98 4.10
CA PHE A 12 -3.14 -3.84 2.82
C PHE A 12 -3.03 -5.12 2.01
N THR A 13 -4.03 -5.33 1.16
CA THR A 13 -3.99 -6.25 0.03
C THR A 13 -4.62 -5.50 -1.15
N LEU A 14 -3.80 -5.04 -2.08
CA LEU A 14 -4.22 -4.19 -3.19
C LEU A 14 -3.77 -4.79 -4.52
N GLN A 15 -4.53 -4.56 -5.58
CA GLN A 15 -4.06 -4.82 -6.94
C GLN A 15 -3.35 -3.58 -7.47
N ASP A 16 -2.22 -3.77 -8.15
CA ASP A 16 -1.58 -2.71 -8.92
C ASP A 16 -2.29 -2.49 -10.27
N THR A 17 -1.77 -1.54 -11.07
CA THR A 17 -2.31 -1.22 -12.40
C THR A 17 -2.21 -2.34 -13.43
N PHE A 18 -1.43 -3.38 -13.14
CA PHE A 18 -1.28 -4.57 -13.98
C PHE A 18 -2.10 -5.75 -13.43
N GLY A 19 -2.91 -5.53 -12.39
CA GLY A 19 -3.74 -6.55 -11.75
C GLY A 19 -2.99 -7.47 -10.79
N LYS A 20 -1.69 -7.24 -10.52
CA LYS A 20 -0.94 -8.05 -9.57
C LYS A 20 -1.35 -7.69 -8.14
N SER A 21 -1.65 -8.70 -7.34
CA SER A 21 -1.94 -8.52 -5.92
C SER A 21 -0.66 -8.33 -5.10
N HIS A 22 -0.69 -7.36 -4.20
CA HIS A 22 0.39 -7.01 -3.29
C HIS A 22 -0.13 -6.94 -1.86
N ARG A 23 0.54 -7.61 -0.93
CA ARG A 23 0.28 -7.52 0.52
C ARG A 23 1.36 -6.69 1.22
N SER A 24 1.01 -6.02 2.31
CA SER A 24 2.00 -5.35 3.18
C SER A 24 3.11 -6.30 3.64
N SER A 25 2.76 -7.57 3.90
CA SER A 25 3.68 -8.63 4.32
C SER A 25 4.76 -8.97 3.29
N ASP A 26 4.48 -8.76 2.01
CA ASP A 26 5.40 -9.13 0.92
C ASP A 26 6.66 -8.24 0.91
N TYR A 27 6.61 -7.12 1.64
CA TYR A 27 7.65 -6.09 1.68
C TYR A 27 8.35 -5.95 3.03
N ARG A 28 8.18 -6.91 3.95
CA ARG A 28 8.81 -6.86 5.28
C ARG A 28 10.33 -6.68 5.17
N GLY A 29 10.86 -5.79 6.01
CA GLY A 29 12.29 -5.45 6.03
C GLY A 29 12.72 -4.45 4.94
N ARG A 30 11.77 -3.84 4.21
CA ARG A 30 12.05 -2.83 3.19
C ARG A 30 11.25 -1.56 3.46
N TRP A 31 11.87 -0.41 3.20
CA TRP A 31 11.15 0.85 3.09
C TRP A 31 10.35 0.87 1.80
N ILE A 32 9.07 1.25 1.87
CA ILE A 32 8.18 1.32 0.72
C ILE A 32 7.46 2.66 0.67
N LEU A 33 7.18 3.12 -0.54
CA LEU A 33 6.31 4.25 -0.82
C LEU A 33 5.09 3.72 -1.57
N LEU A 34 3.90 3.81 -0.96
CA LEU A 34 2.64 3.44 -1.60
C LEU A 34 2.02 4.67 -2.25
N VAL A 35 1.95 4.68 -3.58
CA VAL A 35 1.32 5.77 -4.35
C VAL A 35 -0.02 5.29 -4.90
N LEU A 36 -1.10 5.93 -4.45
CA LEU A 36 -2.44 5.71 -4.98
C LEU A 36 -2.71 6.80 -6.02
N HIS A 37 -3.01 6.40 -7.25
CA HIS A 37 -3.54 7.32 -8.26
C HIS A 37 -4.98 6.93 -8.60
N ARG A 38 -5.83 7.93 -8.76
CA ARG A 38 -7.21 7.75 -9.21
C ARG A 38 -7.27 8.10 -10.69
N HIS A 39 -7.61 7.13 -11.52
CA HIS A 39 -7.99 7.44 -12.89
C HIS A 39 -9.38 8.08 -12.87
N LEU A 40 -9.50 9.33 -13.34
CA LEU A 40 -10.79 10.00 -13.53
C LEU A 40 -11.17 9.83 -15.00
N SER A 41 -12.20 9.03 -15.25
CA SER A 41 -12.88 8.90 -16.54
C SER A 41 -13.92 10.00 -16.71
#